data_AF-A0A3C1WIY4-F1
#
_entry.id   AF-A0A3C1WIY4-F1
#
_cell.length_a   1.000
_cell.length_b   1.000
_cell.length_c   1.000
_cell.angle_alpha   90.00
_cell.angle_beta   90.00
_cell.angle_gamma   90.00
#
_symmetry.space_group_name_H-M   'P 1'
#
loop_
_entity.id
_entity.type
_entity.pdbx_description
1 polymer ?
#
loop_
_entity_poly.entity_id
_entity_poly.type
_entity_poly.pdbx_seq_one_letter_code
_entity_poly.pdbx_strand_id
1 'polypeptide(L)'
;MKISRSRTPPTTPLKAIISAHGNVTMPEYPDRIDETSRKGWGATFWGKESTTNWFHIPFSAPALLDGSKPLFSRAFLFFHNTSRSPVIAVHLYDGPKLLRAFDNLALFGDHVAGATQANTFNLKKPVELHYGLGISVNVSFPRDTGEKPPRWILFTSALAEFRS
;
A
#
# COMPACT_ATOMS: atom_id res chain seq x y z
N MET A 1 -2.52 47.72 11.34
CA MET A 1 -1.76 46.47 11.12
C MET A 1 -2.73 45.41 10.59
N LYS A 2 -2.74 45.13 9.28
CA LYS A 2 -3.64 44.11 8.69
C LYS A 2 -2.97 42.74 8.84
N ILE A 3 -3.54 41.88 9.69
CA ILE A 3 -3.12 40.50 9.82
C ILE A 3 -3.63 39.75 8.59
N SER A 4 -2.74 39.48 7.64
CA SER A 4 -2.99 38.57 6.52
C SER A 4 -3.15 37.17 7.08
N ARG A 5 -4.39 36.66 7.12
CA ARG A 5 -4.64 35.24 7.35
C ARG A 5 -4.25 34.51 6.08
N SER A 6 -3.16 33.75 6.10
CA SER A 6 -2.83 32.83 5.02
C SER A 6 -3.97 31.81 4.92
N ARG A 7 -4.83 31.94 3.90
CA ARG A 7 -5.85 30.93 3.59
C ARG A 7 -5.09 29.68 3.14
N THR A 8 -5.04 28.67 4.00
CA THR A 8 -4.70 27.31 3.58
C THR A 8 -5.61 26.98 2.39
N PRO A 9 -5.08 26.53 1.24
CA PRO A 9 -5.91 26.16 0.11
C PRO A 9 -6.96 25.15 0.58
N PRO A 10 -8.25 25.30 0.20
CA PRO A 10 -9.27 24.34 0.60
C PRO A 10 -8.85 22.96 0.08
N THR A 11 -8.53 22.05 1.00
CA THR A 11 -8.29 20.66 0.66
C THR A 11 -9.62 20.07 0.18
N THR A 12 -9.64 19.49 -1.01
CA THR A 12 -10.88 18.93 -1.57
C THR A 12 -11.51 17.94 -0.58
N PRO A 13 -12.84 17.98 -0.36
CA PRO A 13 -13.50 17.16 0.66
C PRO A 13 -13.27 15.67 0.47
N LEU A 14 -13.19 14.92 1.58
CA LEU A 14 -13.20 13.46 1.56
C LEU A 14 -14.56 12.97 1.02
N LYS A 15 -14.52 12.01 0.09
CA LYS A 15 -15.72 11.37 -0.47
C LYS A 15 -15.89 9.94 0.01
N ALA A 16 -14.82 9.15 0.01
CA ALA A 16 -14.86 7.78 0.47
C ALA A 16 -13.48 7.27 0.87
N ILE A 17 -13.48 6.21 1.69
CA ILE A 17 -12.34 5.33 1.88
C ILE A 17 -12.81 3.93 1.56
N ILE A 18 -12.14 3.27 0.62
CA ILE A 18 -12.41 1.89 0.23
C ILE A 18 -11.32 1.01 0.82
N SER A 19 -11.70 -0.12 1.40
CA SER A 19 -10.77 -1.07 2.01
C SER A 19 -10.67 -2.34 1.19
N ALA A 20 -9.45 -2.83 1.01
CA ALA A 20 -9.16 -4.18 0.54
C ALA A 20 -8.55 -4.97 1.71
N HIS A 21 -9.12 -6.13 2.00
CA HIS A 21 -8.62 -6.98 3.07
C HIS A 21 -7.33 -7.70 2.63
N GLY A 22 -6.35 -7.84 3.53
CA GLY A 22 -5.00 -8.30 3.17
C GLY A 22 -4.93 -9.73 2.62
N ASN A 23 -5.99 -10.53 2.82
CA ASN A 23 -6.10 -11.86 2.23
C ASN A 23 -6.23 -11.87 0.71
N VAL A 24 -6.50 -10.73 0.05
CA VAL A 24 -6.51 -10.63 -1.43
C VAL A 24 -5.11 -10.46 -2.02
N THR A 25 -4.10 -10.22 -1.18
CA THR A 25 -2.73 -9.95 -1.64
C THR A 25 -2.16 -11.14 -2.41
N MET A 26 -1.50 -10.88 -3.54
CA MET A 26 -0.87 -11.91 -4.38
C MET A 26 0.59 -11.58 -4.68
N PRO A 27 1.53 -12.53 -4.52
CA PRO A 27 2.91 -12.35 -4.97
C PRO A 27 3.00 -12.42 -6.51
N GLU A 28 3.89 -11.62 -7.10
CA GLU A 28 4.23 -11.64 -8.54
C GLU A 28 5.00 -12.90 -8.91
N TYR A 29 5.91 -13.33 -8.03
CA TYR A 29 6.73 -14.53 -8.21
C TYR A 29 6.42 -15.55 -7.10
N PRO A 30 5.38 -16.39 -7.23
CA PRO A 30 5.03 -17.40 -6.22
C PRO A 30 6.18 -18.37 -5.91
N ASP A 31 7.07 -18.63 -6.86
CA ASP A 31 8.27 -19.47 -6.75
C ASP A 31 9.37 -18.87 -5.83
N ARG A 32 9.25 -17.58 -5.46
CA ARG A 32 10.11 -16.91 -4.48
C ARG A 32 9.51 -16.88 -3.08
N ILE A 33 8.42 -17.60 -2.85
CA ILE A 33 7.74 -17.71 -1.56
C ILE A 33 7.91 -19.14 -1.04
N ASP A 34 8.49 -19.27 0.15
CA ASP A 34 8.65 -20.57 0.82
C ASP A 34 7.32 -21.05 1.41
N GLU A 35 6.53 -20.13 1.98
CA GLU A 35 5.22 -20.44 2.57
C GLU A 35 4.24 -19.27 2.43
N THR A 36 2.96 -19.59 2.26
CA THR A 36 1.86 -18.62 2.35
C THR A 36 0.83 -19.09 3.38
N SER A 37 0.48 -18.22 4.33
CA SER A 37 -0.60 -18.45 5.28
C SER A 37 -1.68 -17.39 5.11
N ARG A 38 -2.84 -17.79 4.58
CA ARG A 38 -4.02 -16.92 4.47
C ARG A 38 -4.94 -17.15 5.65
N LYS A 39 -5.28 -16.08 6.35
CA LYS A 39 -6.13 -16.10 7.55
C LYS A 39 -7.29 -15.13 7.37
N GLY A 40 -8.32 -15.26 8.22
CA GLY A 40 -9.49 -14.38 8.21
C GLY A 40 -9.18 -12.90 8.42
N TRP A 41 -7.97 -12.57 8.89
CA TRP A 41 -7.50 -11.21 9.19
C TRP A 41 -6.32 -10.73 8.34
N GLY A 42 -5.88 -11.51 7.33
CA GLY A 42 -4.79 -11.11 6.45
C GLY A 42 -4.10 -12.27 5.74
N ALA A 43 -2.97 -11.97 5.09
CA ALA A 43 -2.09 -12.98 4.50
C ALA A 43 -0.64 -12.73 4.91
N THR A 44 0.02 -13.79 5.38
CA THR A 44 1.45 -13.81 5.68
C THR A 44 2.19 -14.58 4.60
N PHE A 45 3.31 -14.03 4.16
CA PHE A 45 4.20 -14.63 3.17
C PHE A 45 5.59 -14.75 3.75
N TRP A 46 6.17 -15.94 3.65
CA TRP A 46 7.57 -16.21 3.99
C TRP A 46 8.37 -16.27 2.70
N GLY A 47 9.34 -15.37 2.57
CA GLY A 47 10.09 -15.22 1.33
C GLY A 47 11.37 -16.04 1.31
N LYS A 48 11.66 -16.58 0.13
CA LYS A 48 12.91 -17.27 -0.16
C LYS A 48 14.08 -16.32 0.03
N GLU A 49 15.15 -16.80 0.67
CA GLU A 49 16.31 -15.97 0.97
C GLU A 49 16.98 -15.40 -0.30
N SER A 50 17.64 -14.26 -0.13
CA SER A 50 18.34 -13.55 -1.21
C SER A 50 17.45 -13.22 -2.41
N THR A 51 16.17 -12.95 -2.18
CA THR A 51 15.22 -12.57 -3.24
C THR A 51 14.48 -11.28 -2.89
N THR A 52 13.78 -10.74 -3.88
CA THR A 52 12.71 -9.76 -3.67
C THR A 52 11.44 -10.24 -4.35
N ASN A 53 10.30 -9.76 -3.88
CA ASN A 53 9.01 -10.05 -4.50
C ASN A 53 8.09 -8.84 -4.48
N TRP A 54 7.34 -8.68 -5.56
CA TRP A 54 6.23 -7.73 -5.64
C TRP A 54 4.96 -8.40 -5.13
N PHE A 55 4.17 -7.65 -4.38
CA PHE A 55 2.86 -8.07 -3.89
C PHE A 55 1.81 -7.10 -4.38
N HIS A 56 0.74 -7.61 -4.98
CA HIS A 56 -0.30 -6.79 -5.59
C HIS A 56 -1.60 -6.87 -4.78
N ILE A 57 -2.18 -5.70 -4.52
CA ILE A 57 -3.46 -5.53 -3.86
C ILE A 57 -4.37 -4.74 -4.81
N PRO A 58 -5.36 -5.38 -5.45
CA PRO A 58 -6.27 -4.72 -6.36
C PRO A 58 -7.41 -4.02 -5.60
N PHE A 59 -7.83 -2.87 -6.11
CA PHE A 59 -9.00 -2.13 -5.68
C PHE A 59 -9.88 -1.83 -6.89
N SER A 60 -11.19 -2.07 -6.71
CA SER A 60 -12.20 -1.51 -7.60
C SER A 60 -12.24 0.01 -7.41
N ALA A 61 -12.14 0.76 -8.51
CA ALA A 61 -12.40 2.20 -8.47
C ALA A 61 -13.92 2.44 -8.49
N PRO A 62 -14.46 3.28 -7.59
CA PRO A 62 -15.87 3.63 -7.61
C PRO A 62 -16.14 4.49 -8.86
N ALA A 63 -17.05 4.03 -9.73
CA ALA A 63 -17.38 4.75 -10.96
C ALA A 63 -18.05 6.10 -10.67
N LEU A 64 -18.98 6.15 -9.71
CA LEU A 64 -19.67 7.35 -9.25
C LEU A 64 -19.96 7.24 -7.76
N LEU A 65 -19.76 8.35 -7.03
CA LEU A 65 -20.22 8.55 -5.65
C LEU A 65 -21.02 9.86 -5.61
N ASP A 66 -22.28 9.78 -5.16
CA ASP A 66 -23.24 10.90 -5.13
C ASP A 66 -23.33 11.66 -6.46
N GLY A 67 -23.32 10.93 -7.59
CA GLY A 67 -23.40 11.54 -8.93
C GLY A 67 -22.12 12.24 -9.40
N SER A 68 -21.03 12.16 -8.63
CA SER A 68 -19.71 12.71 -9.00
C SER A 68 -18.68 11.60 -9.13
N LYS A 69 -17.72 11.77 -10.05
CA LYS A 69 -16.56 10.88 -10.13
C LYS A 69 -15.56 11.26 -9.05
N PRO A 70 -15.28 10.38 -8.08
CA PRO A 70 -14.38 10.73 -7.00
C PRO A 70 -12.92 10.55 -7.45
N LEU A 71 -12.03 11.40 -6.95
CA LEU A 71 -10.62 11.43 -7.30
C LEU A 71 -9.77 10.68 -6.27
N PHE A 72 -9.01 9.68 -6.71
CA PHE A 72 -8.05 8.98 -5.86
C PHE A 72 -6.94 9.93 -5.41
N SER A 73 -6.65 9.95 -4.12
CA SER A 73 -5.73 10.92 -3.51
C SER A 73 -4.54 10.30 -2.80
N ARG A 74 -4.76 9.20 -2.07
CA ARG A 74 -3.71 8.49 -1.33
C ARG A 74 -4.13 7.08 -0.98
N ALA A 75 -3.13 6.23 -0.77
CA ALA A 75 -3.30 4.87 -0.28
C ALA A 75 -2.68 4.70 1.12
N PHE A 76 -3.19 3.74 1.86
CA PHE A 76 -2.65 3.30 3.14
C PHE A 76 -2.38 1.80 3.06
N LEU A 77 -1.24 1.35 3.57
CA LEU A 77 -0.84 -0.07 3.56
C LEU A 77 -0.67 -0.57 4.98
N PHE A 78 -1.46 -1.51 5.43
CA PHE A 78 -1.36 -2.06 6.78
C PHE A 78 -0.62 -3.39 6.72
N PHE A 79 0.59 -3.39 7.27
CA PHE A 79 1.49 -4.53 7.21
C PHE A 79 2.29 -4.67 8.50
N HIS A 80 2.82 -5.87 8.71
CA HIS A 80 3.82 -6.13 9.73
C HIS A 80 4.90 -7.01 9.08
N ASN A 81 6.15 -6.62 9.23
CA ASN A 81 7.28 -7.43 8.80
C ASN A 81 8.34 -7.50 9.91
N THR A 82 9.31 -8.38 9.73
CA THR A 82 10.48 -8.42 10.60
C THR A 82 11.45 -7.30 10.22
N SER A 83 12.41 -7.01 11.11
CA SER A 83 13.56 -6.14 10.80
C SER A 83 14.43 -6.64 9.64
N ARG A 84 14.13 -7.80 9.07
CA ARG A 84 14.84 -8.40 7.94
C ARG A 84 14.07 -8.28 6.63
N SER A 85 12.76 -8.06 6.64
CA SER A 85 11.95 -8.08 5.42
C SER A 85 11.39 -6.71 5.04
N PRO A 86 12.23 -5.69 4.75
CA PRO A 86 11.74 -4.35 4.53
C PRO A 86 10.83 -4.29 3.31
N VAL A 87 9.79 -3.46 3.41
CA VAL A 87 9.18 -2.89 2.20
C VAL A 87 10.17 -1.88 1.63
N ILE A 88 10.63 -2.14 0.42
CA ILE A 88 11.68 -1.36 -0.26
C ILE A 88 11.12 -0.47 -1.38
N ALA A 89 9.93 -0.77 -1.89
CA ALA A 89 9.21 0.09 -2.80
C ALA A 89 7.69 -0.10 -2.70
N VAL A 90 6.94 0.97 -3.00
CA VAL A 90 5.49 0.90 -3.20
C VAL A 90 5.14 1.68 -4.46
N HIS A 91 4.40 1.06 -5.37
CA HIS A 91 3.96 1.68 -6.62
C HIS A 91 2.43 1.67 -6.70
N LEU A 92 1.87 2.78 -7.19
CA LEU A 92 0.43 2.96 -7.38
C LEU A 92 0.13 2.99 -8.88
N TYR A 93 -0.79 2.14 -9.33
CA TYR A 93 -1.16 1.99 -10.73
C TYR A 93 -2.65 2.22 -10.97
N ASP A 94 -2.99 2.71 -12.16
CA ASP A 94 -4.34 2.68 -12.74
C ASP A 94 -4.28 1.88 -14.05
N GLY A 95 -4.62 0.59 -13.98
CA GLY A 95 -4.34 -0.36 -15.07
C GLY A 95 -2.84 -0.36 -15.40
N PRO A 96 -2.42 -0.16 -16.67
CA PRO A 96 -1.01 -0.13 -17.03
C PRO A 96 -0.30 1.19 -16.68
N LYS A 97 -1.04 2.21 -16.21
CA LYS A 97 -0.47 3.55 -15.94
C LYS A 97 0.09 3.63 -14.53
N LEU A 98 1.41 3.83 -14.40
CA LEU A 98 2.03 4.17 -13.12
C LEU A 98 1.62 5.59 -12.70
N LEU A 99 0.88 5.71 -11.60
CA LEU A 99 0.46 6.99 -11.01
C LEU A 99 1.59 7.61 -10.19
N ARG A 100 2.26 6.78 -9.37
CA ARG A 100 3.36 7.21 -8.51
C ARG A 100 4.19 6.02 -8.02
N ALA A 101 5.51 6.17 -8.06
CA ALA A 101 6.46 5.27 -7.42
C ALA A 101 7.02 5.89 -6.13
N PHE A 102 7.21 5.04 -5.13
CA PHE A 102 7.88 5.33 -3.87
C PHE A 102 9.00 4.31 -3.72
N ASP A 103 10.20 4.66 -4.20
CA ASP A 103 11.37 3.78 -4.22
C ASP A 103 12.35 4.11 -3.08
N ASN A 104 13.37 3.26 -2.90
CA ASN A 104 14.42 3.41 -1.89
C ASN A 104 13.86 3.52 -0.47
N LEU A 105 12.77 2.78 -0.21
CA LEU A 105 12.18 2.67 1.12
C LEU A 105 12.97 1.68 1.98
N ALA A 106 12.79 1.82 3.29
CA ALA A 106 13.31 0.89 4.27
C ALA A 106 12.30 0.78 5.43
N LEU A 107 11.08 0.32 5.11
CA LEU A 107 9.99 0.27 6.09
C LEU A 107 9.97 -1.07 6.81
N PHE A 108 10.09 -1.01 8.12
CA PHE A 108 10.15 -2.16 9.02
C PHE A 108 9.11 -2.03 10.15
N GLY A 109 8.81 -3.16 10.79
CA GLY A 109 8.06 -3.24 12.03
C GLY A 109 6.56 -3.39 11.81
N ASP A 110 5.81 -2.98 12.82
CA ASP A 110 4.36 -3.12 12.87
C ASP A 110 3.66 -1.82 12.45
N HIS A 111 2.93 -1.88 11.34
CA HIS A 111 2.13 -0.79 10.77
C HIS A 111 0.64 -1.16 10.66
N VAL A 112 0.14 -2.09 11.50
CA VAL A 112 -1.25 -2.58 11.41
C VAL A 112 -2.26 -1.72 12.17
N ALA A 113 -1.83 -0.95 13.17
CA ALA A 113 -2.73 -0.30 14.13
C ALA A 113 -3.42 0.98 13.61
N GLY A 114 -2.85 1.65 12.60
CA GLY A 114 -3.37 2.94 12.16
C GLY A 114 -2.54 3.57 11.04
N ALA A 115 -3.12 4.59 10.39
CA ALA A 115 -2.43 5.38 9.39
C ALA A 115 -1.35 6.25 10.05
N THR A 116 -0.12 6.15 9.56
CA THR A 116 1.06 6.92 9.94
C THR A 116 1.74 7.45 8.68
N GLN A 117 2.77 8.28 8.82
CA GLN A 117 3.54 8.74 7.67
C GLN A 117 4.24 7.57 6.93
N ALA A 118 4.65 6.53 7.65
CA ALA A 118 5.41 5.42 7.10
C ALA A 118 4.55 4.51 6.19
N ASN A 119 3.26 4.43 6.47
CA ASN A 119 2.35 3.56 5.74
C ASN A 119 1.30 4.32 4.90
N THR A 120 1.50 5.62 4.68
CA THR A 120 0.63 6.47 3.85
C THR A 120 1.35 6.95 2.58
N PHE A 121 0.78 6.60 1.43
CA PHE A 121 1.32 6.84 0.10
C PHE A 121 0.46 7.87 -0.63
N ASN A 122 0.86 9.15 -0.55
CA ASN A 122 0.10 10.28 -1.09
C ASN A 122 0.39 10.51 -2.59
N LEU A 123 -0.60 10.88 -3.40
CA LEU A 123 -0.33 11.48 -4.71
C LEU A 123 0.03 12.96 -4.58
N LYS A 124 0.70 13.51 -5.59
CA LYS A 124 1.00 14.96 -5.64
C LYS A 124 -0.27 15.78 -5.86
N LYS A 125 -1.22 15.21 -6.61
CA LYS A 125 -2.54 15.76 -6.90
C LYS A 125 -3.52 14.58 -7.01
N PRO A 126 -4.78 14.72 -6.57
CA PRO A 126 -5.81 13.71 -6.80
C PRO A 126 -6.02 13.45 -8.30
N VAL A 127 -6.35 12.22 -8.67
CA VAL A 127 -6.55 11.81 -10.07
C VAL A 127 -7.82 10.97 -10.22
N GLU A 128 -8.46 11.07 -11.38
CA GLU A 128 -9.51 10.12 -11.77
C GLU A 128 -8.85 8.77 -12.11
N LEU A 129 -9.48 7.67 -11.69
CA LEU A 129 -9.09 6.32 -12.06
C LEU A 129 -10.00 5.83 -13.20
N HIS A 130 -9.42 5.16 -14.19
CA HIS A 130 -10.16 4.63 -15.33
C HIS A 130 -10.33 3.11 -15.31
N TYR A 131 -9.39 2.38 -14.71
CA TYR A 131 -9.36 0.91 -14.69
C TYR A 131 -9.51 0.35 -13.28
N GLY A 132 -9.01 1.06 -12.27
CA GLY A 132 -8.95 0.58 -10.89
C GLY A 132 -7.70 1.12 -10.20
N LEU A 133 -7.49 0.75 -8.95
CA LEU A 133 -6.22 1.03 -8.27
C LEU A 133 -5.48 -0.28 -8.02
N GLY A 134 -4.25 -0.36 -8.50
CA GLY A 134 -3.30 -1.39 -8.11
C GLY A 134 -2.29 -0.82 -7.12
N ILE A 135 -2.19 -1.40 -5.93
CA ILE A 135 -1.08 -1.14 -5.01
C ILE A 135 -0.10 -2.29 -5.16
N SER A 136 1.12 -2.00 -5.61
CA SER A 136 2.21 -2.97 -5.75
C SER A 136 3.29 -2.68 -4.71
N VAL A 137 3.65 -3.67 -3.91
CA VAL A 137 4.56 -3.54 -2.77
C VAL A 137 5.76 -4.45 -3.00
N ASN A 138 6.96 -3.89 -3.10
CA ASN A 138 8.18 -4.66 -3.22
C ASN A 138 8.80 -4.91 -1.84
N VAL A 139 9.06 -6.17 -1.54
CA VAL A 139 9.63 -6.62 -0.26
C VAL A 139 10.93 -7.34 -0.54
N SER A 140 11.95 -7.00 0.25
CA SER A 140 13.23 -7.71 0.23
C SER A 140 13.21 -8.85 1.23
N PHE A 141 13.70 -10.02 0.82
CA PHE A 141 13.92 -11.18 1.67
C PHE A 141 15.42 -11.51 1.63
N PRO A 142 16.22 -10.96 2.57
CA PRO A 142 17.67 -11.04 2.53
C PRO A 142 18.18 -12.47 2.75
N ARG A 143 19.47 -12.68 2.57
CA ARG A 143 20.13 -13.97 2.85
C ARG A 143 19.84 -14.46 4.27
N ASP A 144 19.63 -15.76 4.46
CA ASP A 144 19.53 -16.33 5.80
C ASP A 144 20.86 -16.32 6.54
N THR A 145 20.80 -15.91 7.80
CA THR A 145 21.94 -15.87 8.72
C THR A 145 21.67 -16.73 9.96
N GLY A 146 20.59 -17.52 9.97
CA GLY A 146 20.16 -18.33 11.10
C GLY A 146 19.37 -17.56 12.17
N GLU A 147 19.13 -16.27 11.96
CA GLU A 147 18.43 -15.39 12.90
C GLU A 147 16.91 -15.55 12.86
N LYS A 148 16.29 -15.55 14.04
CA LYS A 148 14.83 -15.51 14.26
C LYS A 148 14.39 -14.08 14.60
N PRO A 149 13.20 -13.62 14.20
CA PRO A 149 12.16 -14.34 13.45
C PRO A 149 12.43 -14.47 11.95
N PRO A 150 11.77 -15.43 11.26
CA PRO A 150 12.02 -15.72 9.84
C PRO A 150 11.70 -14.54 8.91
N ARG A 151 12.09 -14.63 7.63
CA ARG A 151 11.82 -13.60 6.61
C ARG A 151 10.36 -13.61 6.19
N TRP A 152 9.53 -12.78 6.81
CA TRP A 152 8.12 -12.73 6.47
C TRP A 152 7.55 -11.32 6.41
N ILE A 153 6.42 -11.20 5.74
CA ILE A 153 5.55 -10.02 5.75
C ILE A 153 4.09 -10.46 5.85
N LEU A 154 3.35 -9.80 6.74
CA LEU A 154 1.90 -9.88 6.87
C LEU A 154 1.31 -8.63 6.23
N PHE A 155 0.29 -8.82 5.40
CA PHE A 155 -0.63 -7.76 4.98
C PHE A 155 -1.98 -7.99 5.68
N THR A 156 -2.46 -7.01 6.44
CA THR A 156 -3.77 -7.07 7.11
C THR A 156 -4.84 -6.38 6.27
N SER A 157 -4.50 -5.24 5.67
CA SER A 157 -5.39 -4.51 4.76
C SER A 157 -4.62 -3.46 3.97
N ALA A 158 -5.29 -2.90 2.97
CA ALA A 158 -4.92 -1.63 2.38
C ALA A 158 -6.17 -0.78 2.20
N LEU A 159 -6.01 0.54 2.18
CA LEU A 159 -7.12 1.47 2.05
C LEU A 159 -6.81 2.50 0.96
N ALA A 160 -7.83 2.92 0.22
CA ALA A 160 -7.74 3.94 -0.82
C ALA A 160 -8.66 5.11 -0.50
N GLU A 161 -8.10 6.31 -0.39
CA GLU A 161 -8.84 7.54 -0.12
C GLU A 161 -9.23 8.25 -1.41
N PHE A 162 -10.51 8.55 -1.53
CA PHE A 162 -11.08 9.32 -2.63
C PHE A 162 -11.67 10.63 -2.15
N ARG A 163 -11.49 11.69 -2.94
CA ARG A 163 -11.95 13.06 -2.69
C ARG A 163 -12.88 13.54 -3.80
N SER A 164 -13.57 14.66 -3.58
CA SER A 164 -14.32 15.33 -4.65
C SER A 164 -13.42 15.92 -5.73
#